data_AF-A0AA88WTX7-F1
#
_entry.id   AF-A0AA88WTX7-F1
#
_cell.length_a   1.000
_cell.length_b   1.000
_cell.length_c   1.000
_cell.angle_alpha   90.00
_cell.angle_beta   90.00
_cell.angle_gamma   90.00
#
_symmetry.space_group_name_H-M   'P 1'
#
loop_
_entity.id
_entity.type
_entity.pdbx_description
1 polymer ?
#
loop_
_entity_poly.entity_id
_entity_poly.type
_entity_poly.pdbx_seq_one_letter_code
_entity_poly.pdbx_strand_id
1 'polypeptide(L)'
;MHSPHIPLINPLKRKRSNTREVSDDAVVDQINNPKAIAENQSMDVDDQPSSSPTPHQAFQPREKVMLQFEVIKVNTDLEVGEYYGAKGVDEWDAKSWEKEISEHDVLVMTPQILLDALRKAFLSFEMIYFLILDECHRASGNHPYTRIMTEFYHKSRNKPKVFGMTASPVIRKGVSSVEDCEEQISELEGILDSQIYTVENRTELEQFIPSAKEIYKFYDPKVSLNLELKTKVQSLWSKVNIPKHARTYVQLGVDEYTVT
;
A
#
# COMPACT_ATOMS: atom_id res chain seq x y z
N MET A 1 4.59 4.96 -50.23
CA MET A 1 5.01 5.32 -48.86
C MET A 1 3.98 6.29 -48.32
N HIS A 2 3.05 5.79 -47.50
CA HIS A 2 1.95 6.57 -46.93
C HIS A 2 1.97 6.36 -45.42
N SER A 3 2.12 7.47 -44.69
CA SER A 3 1.95 7.56 -43.25
C SER A 3 0.50 7.26 -42.87
N PRO A 4 0.21 6.45 -41.85
CA PRO A 4 -1.14 6.36 -41.33
C PRO A 4 -1.41 7.53 -40.36
N HIS A 5 -2.40 8.34 -40.73
CA HIS A 5 -3.02 9.36 -39.89
C HIS A 5 -3.64 8.74 -38.62
N ILE A 6 -3.31 9.30 -37.45
CA ILE A 6 -4.04 9.06 -36.20
C ILE A 6 -5.30 9.94 -36.22
N PRO A 7 -6.52 9.40 -36.07
CA PRO A 7 -7.73 10.22 -35.96
C PRO A 7 -7.82 10.88 -34.58
N LEU A 8 -7.87 12.22 -34.55
CA LEU A 8 -8.29 13.01 -33.40
C LEU A 8 -9.79 12.78 -33.16
N ILE A 9 -10.15 12.17 -32.03
CA ILE A 9 -11.55 12.05 -31.59
C ILE A 9 -11.91 13.29 -30.78
N ASN A 10 -12.96 13.99 -31.22
CA ASN A 10 -13.56 15.17 -30.58
C ASN A 10 -14.01 14.88 -29.14
N PRO A 11 -13.63 15.70 -28.16
CA PRO A 11 -14.32 15.76 -26.87
C PRO A 11 -15.71 16.36 -27.08
N LEU A 12 -16.73 15.69 -26.55
CA LEU A 12 -18.11 16.18 -26.47
C LEU A 12 -18.15 17.57 -25.85
N LYS A 13 -18.82 18.50 -26.54
CA LYS A 13 -19.06 19.88 -26.07
C LYS A 13 -19.92 19.85 -24.79
N ARG A 14 -19.34 20.14 -23.62
CA ARG A 14 -20.09 20.54 -22.41
C ARG A 14 -19.92 22.05 -22.20
N LYS A 15 -21.04 22.74 -21.97
CA LYS A 15 -21.12 24.21 -21.83
C LYS A 15 -20.27 24.68 -20.65
N ARG A 16 -19.33 25.60 -20.92
CA ARG A 16 -18.55 26.33 -19.91
C ARG A 16 -19.47 27.18 -19.04
N SER A 17 -19.35 27.05 -17.73
CA SER A 17 -19.83 28.03 -16.74
C SER A 17 -18.65 28.68 -16.04
N ASN A 18 -18.59 30.01 -16.14
CA ASN A 18 -17.69 31.00 -15.52
C ASN A 18 -16.50 30.51 -14.69
N THR A 19 -15.32 30.65 -15.30
CA THR A 19 -14.02 30.72 -14.63
C THR A 19 -13.94 32.00 -13.78
N ARG A 20 -13.64 31.88 -12.48
CA ARG A 20 -12.98 32.94 -11.72
C ARG A 20 -11.48 32.67 -11.84
N GLU A 21 -10.75 33.57 -12.48
CA GLU A 21 -9.30 33.56 -12.46
C GLU A 21 -8.85 33.80 -11.01
N VAL A 22 -8.16 32.82 -10.43
CA VAL A 22 -7.39 32.99 -9.20
C VAL A 22 -5.93 32.91 -9.61
N SER A 23 -5.20 34.01 -9.39
CA SER A 23 -3.79 34.17 -9.69
C SER A 23 -2.92 33.22 -8.88
N ASP A 24 -1.86 32.71 -9.51
CA ASP A 24 -0.91 31.69 -8.99
C ASP A 24 -0.18 32.08 -7.69
N ASP A 25 -0.26 33.34 -7.25
CA ASP A 25 0.38 33.82 -6.02
C ASP A 25 -0.41 33.52 -4.73
N ALA A 26 -1.68 33.07 -4.82
CA ALA A 26 -2.53 32.87 -3.63
C ALA A 26 -2.41 31.47 -2.98
N VAL A 27 -1.81 30.49 -3.66
CA VAL A 27 -1.73 29.10 -3.19
C VAL A 27 -0.53 28.87 -2.26
N VAL A 28 0.53 29.66 -2.40
CA VAL A 28 1.77 29.50 -1.62
C VAL A 28 1.63 30.02 -0.18
N ASP A 29 0.72 30.96 0.06
CA ASP A 29 0.55 31.58 1.39
C ASP A 29 -0.36 30.79 2.35
N GLN A 30 -1.17 29.83 1.86
CA GLN A 30 -2.05 29.04 2.73
C GLN A 30 -1.37 27.81 3.36
N ILE A 31 -0.20 27.40 2.86
CA ILE A 31 0.52 26.23 3.36
C ILE A 31 1.41 26.58 4.57
N ASN A 32 1.71 27.86 4.82
CA ASN A 32 2.72 28.29 5.80
C ASN A 32 2.17 29.07 7.02
N ASN A 33 0.86 29.04 7.32
CA ASN A 33 0.31 29.73 8.50
C ASN A 33 -0.12 28.79 9.63
N PRO A 34 0.73 28.52 10.65
CA PRO A 34 0.42 27.63 11.77
C PRO A 34 -0.62 28.17 12.77
N LYS A 35 -1.23 29.35 12.54
CA LYS A 35 -2.28 29.91 13.43
C LYS A 35 -3.72 29.63 12.99
N ALA A 36 -3.97 29.25 11.73
CA ALA A 36 -5.34 29.08 11.22
C ALA A 36 -6.00 27.74 11.65
N ILE A 37 -5.23 26.80 12.20
CA ILE A 37 -5.73 25.49 12.65
C ILE A 37 -6.26 25.54 14.10
N ALA A 38 -5.98 26.62 14.85
CA ALA A 38 -6.24 26.66 16.30
C ALA A 38 -7.57 27.30 16.75
N GLU A 39 -8.42 27.82 15.86
CA GLU A 39 -9.61 28.62 16.25
C GLU A 39 -10.99 27.98 15.97
N ASN A 40 -11.07 26.72 15.54
CA ASN A 40 -12.37 26.03 15.33
C ASN A 40 -12.62 24.84 16.28
N GLN A 41 -12.19 24.92 17.53
CA GLN A 41 -12.62 23.97 18.57
C GLN A 41 -12.96 24.69 19.89
N SER A 42 -14.20 25.16 19.97
CA SER A 42 -14.86 25.41 21.25
C SER A 42 -16.30 24.90 21.16
N MET A 43 -16.52 23.62 21.48
CA MET A 43 -17.80 23.12 21.99
C MET A 43 -17.63 21.71 22.57
N ASP A 44 -17.95 21.63 23.86
CA ASP A 44 -18.38 20.50 24.70
C ASP A 44 -17.43 19.30 24.89
N VAL A 45 -16.74 19.35 26.04
CA VAL A 45 -16.05 18.25 26.72
C VAL A 45 -17.10 17.44 27.47
N ASP A 46 -17.31 16.18 27.09
CA ASP A 46 -17.44 15.06 28.04
C ASP A 46 -17.39 13.70 27.32
N ASP A 47 -16.57 12.82 27.88
CA ASP A 47 -16.37 11.38 27.61
C ASP A 47 -15.55 10.95 26.36
N GLN A 48 -14.22 10.87 26.53
CA GLN A 48 -13.31 10.08 25.69
C GLN A 48 -12.42 9.18 26.56
N PRO A 49 -12.33 7.85 26.30
CA PRO A 49 -11.27 7.05 26.85
C PRO A 49 -9.95 7.42 26.16
N SER A 50 -8.95 7.77 26.96
CA SER A 50 -7.61 8.14 26.54
C SER A 50 -6.88 6.97 25.87
N SER A 51 -6.68 7.03 24.56
CA SER A 51 -5.58 6.33 23.90
C SER A 51 -5.05 7.16 22.75
N SER A 52 -3.96 7.89 22.98
CA SER A 52 -3.13 8.46 21.93
C SER A 52 -2.63 7.32 21.00
N PRO A 53 -2.70 7.46 19.67
CA PRO A 53 -2.27 6.39 18.77
C PRO A 53 -0.74 6.27 18.79
N THR A 54 -0.25 5.04 18.98
CA THR A 54 1.17 4.70 18.89
C THR A 54 1.69 4.76 17.44
N PRO A 55 2.96 5.15 17.18
CA PRO A 55 3.48 5.44 15.83
C PRO A 55 3.62 4.25 14.85
N HIS A 56 3.04 3.08 15.15
CA HIS A 56 3.21 1.86 14.35
C HIS A 56 1.91 1.13 14.04
N GLN A 57 0.76 1.77 14.25
CA GLN A 57 -0.51 1.16 13.86
C GLN A 57 -0.65 1.32 12.34
N ALA A 58 -0.46 0.22 11.61
CA ALA A 58 -0.77 0.17 10.19
C ALA A 58 -2.21 0.70 10.02
N PHE A 59 -2.37 1.76 9.23
CA PHE A 59 -3.68 2.33 8.93
C PHE A 59 -4.60 1.20 8.44
N GLN A 60 -5.77 1.09 9.06
CA GLN A 60 -6.76 0.12 8.61
C GLN A 60 -7.11 0.43 7.15
N PRO A 61 -7.40 -0.56 6.29
CA PRO A 61 -7.72 -0.32 4.88
C PRO A 61 -8.79 0.76 4.66
N ARG A 62 -9.72 0.91 5.62
CA ARG A 62 -10.73 1.98 5.65
C ARG A 62 -10.12 3.38 5.74
N GLU A 63 -9.21 3.61 6.68
CA GLU A 63 -8.62 4.93 6.95
C GLU A 63 -7.86 5.43 5.74
N LYS A 64 -7.13 4.54 5.06
CA LYS A 64 -6.40 4.87 3.85
C LYS A 64 -7.32 5.27 2.69
N VAL A 65 -8.43 4.55 2.50
CA VAL A 65 -9.43 4.90 1.48
C VAL A 65 -10.07 6.27 1.76
N MET A 66 -10.47 6.53 3.02
CA MET A 66 -11.08 7.80 3.40
C MET A 66 -10.12 8.98 3.18
N LEU A 67 -8.86 8.86 3.60
CA LEU A 67 -7.86 9.90 3.41
C LEU A 67 -7.61 10.20 1.92
N GLN A 68 -7.46 9.17 1.09
CA GLN A 68 -7.28 9.36 -0.35
C GLN A 68 -8.49 10.00 -1.02
N PHE A 69 -9.70 9.57 -0.63
CA PHE A 69 -10.94 10.16 -1.09
C PHE A 69 -11.01 11.65 -0.77
N GLU A 70 -10.77 12.04 0.48
CA GLU A 70 -10.82 13.44 0.92
C GLU A 70 -9.84 14.30 0.14
N VAL A 71 -8.58 13.85 0.00
CA VAL A 71 -7.55 14.62 -0.71
C VAL A 71 -7.89 14.79 -2.19
N ILE A 72 -8.33 13.73 -2.88
CA ILE A 72 -8.67 13.85 -4.31
C ILE A 72 -9.89 14.76 -4.48
N LYS A 73 -10.89 14.63 -3.60
CA LYS A 73 -12.13 15.41 -3.67
C LYS A 73 -11.92 16.90 -3.39
N VAL A 74 -11.03 17.26 -2.47
CA VAL A 74 -10.73 18.67 -2.16
C VAL A 74 -9.85 19.32 -3.22
N ASN A 75 -9.00 18.55 -3.89
CA ASN A 75 -7.99 19.06 -4.81
C ASN A 75 -8.37 18.96 -6.29
N THR A 76 -9.57 18.44 -6.62
CA THR A 76 -10.05 18.29 -8.00
C THR A 76 -11.53 18.61 -8.12
N ASP A 77 -11.98 18.99 -9.31
CA ASP A 77 -13.41 19.18 -9.62
C ASP A 77 -14.12 17.88 -10.04
N LEU A 78 -13.50 16.71 -9.77
CA LEU A 78 -14.03 15.40 -10.17
C LEU A 78 -15.04 14.87 -9.16
N GLU A 79 -16.02 14.11 -9.64
CA GLU A 79 -16.92 13.39 -8.74
C GLU A 79 -16.21 12.13 -8.23
N VAL A 80 -15.84 12.14 -6.95
CA VAL A 80 -15.09 11.04 -6.29
C VAL A 80 -16.03 10.23 -5.40
N GLY A 81 -15.94 8.91 -5.48
CA GLY A 81 -16.63 7.96 -4.59
C GLY A 81 -15.63 7.10 -3.80
N GLU A 82 -15.96 6.78 -2.55
CA GLU A 82 -15.16 5.90 -1.66
C GLU A 82 -15.85 4.57 -1.35
N TYR A 83 -15.10 3.46 -1.38
CA TYR A 83 -15.66 2.11 -1.20
C TYR A 83 -14.75 1.23 -0.33
N TYR A 84 -15.28 0.79 0.82
CA TYR A 84 -14.62 -0.10 1.79
C TYR A 84 -15.66 -1.00 2.47
N GLY A 85 -15.23 -2.12 3.06
CA GLY A 85 -16.15 -3.18 3.53
C GLY A 85 -17.25 -2.70 4.49
N ALA A 86 -16.94 -1.77 5.40
CA ALA A 86 -17.94 -1.21 6.33
C ALA A 86 -19.03 -0.35 5.65
N LYS A 87 -18.91 -0.02 4.36
CA LYS A 87 -19.97 0.63 3.55
C LYS A 87 -21.00 -0.37 3.00
N GLY A 88 -20.86 -1.67 3.29
CA GLY A 88 -21.82 -2.71 2.86
C GLY A 88 -21.80 -3.01 1.37
N VAL A 89 -20.68 -2.70 0.69
CA VAL A 89 -20.51 -2.84 -0.76
C VAL A 89 -20.64 -4.30 -1.21
N ASP A 90 -20.38 -5.25 -0.32
CA ASP A 90 -20.45 -6.68 -0.61
C ASP A 90 -21.87 -7.16 -0.97
N GLU A 91 -22.89 -6.46 -0.48
CA GLU A 91 -24.32 -6.75 -0.68
C GLU A 91 -24.90 -6.06 -1.91
N TRP A 92 -24.12 -5.22 -2.60
CA TRP A 92 -24.62 -4.45 -3.73
C TRP A 92 -24.89 -5.30 -4.96
N ASP A 93 -25.97 -4.97 -5.65
CA ASP A 93 -26.34 -5.56 -6.94
C ASP A 93 -25.77 -4.76 -8.12
N ALA A 94 -26.00 -5.27 -9.33
CA ALA A 94 -25.53 -4.63 -10.55
C ALA A 94 -26.08 -3.20 -10.72
N LYS A 95 -27.31 -2.93 -10.28
CA LYS A 95 -27.93 -1.59 -10.39
C LYS A 95 -27.26 -0.58 -9.47
N SER A 96 -26.92 -1.00 -8.26
CA SER A 96 -26.20 -0.17 -7.30
C SER A 96 -24.84 0.24 -7.86
N TRP A 97 -24.10 -0.70 -8.44
CA TRP A 97 -22.82 -0.42 -9.10
C TRP A 97 -22.97 0.45 -10.34
N GLU A 98 -23.95 0.19 -11.21
CA GLU A 98 -24.22 0.99 -12.40
C GLU A 98 -24.49 2.46 -12.05
N LYS A 99 -25.28 2.69 -10.99
CA LYS A 99 -25.51 4.03 -10.46
C LYS A 99 -24.21 4.71 -10.04
N GLU A 100 -23.44 4.06 -9.17
CA GLU A 100 -22.19 4.63 -8.63
C GLU A 100 -21.16 4.93 -9.72
N ILE A 101 -21.05 4.06 -10.71
CA ILE A 101 -20.19 4.25 -11.89
C ILE A 101 -20.65 5.43 -12.75
N SER A 102 -21.97 5.64 -12.87
CA SER A 102 -22.52 6.74 -13.67
C SER A 102 -22.40 8.11 -13.00
N GLU A 103 -22.30 8.13 -11.67
CA GLU A 103 -22.28 9.34 -10.85
C GLU A 103 -20.86 9.82 -10.51
N HIS A 104 -19.85 8.95 -10.59
CA HIS A 104 -18.47 9.26 -10.18
C HIS A 104 -17.46 9.10 -11.31
N ASP A 105 -16.53 10.05 -11.42
CA ASP A 105 -15.37 10.01 -12.31
C ASP A 105 -14.22 9.17 -11.70
N VAL A 106 -14.09 9.17 -10.37
CA VAL A 106 -13.01 8.50 -9.63
C VAL A 106 -13.58 7.59 -8.55
N LEU A 107 -13.16 6.33 -8.55
CA LEU A 107 -13.58 5.33 -7.57
C LEU A 107 -12.37 4.94 -6.69
N VAL A 108 -12.36 5.39 -5.43
CA VAL A 108 -11.32 5.06 -4.45
C VAL A 108 -11.77 3.86 -3.63
N MET A 109 -11.05 2.74 -3.70
CA MET A 109 -11.49 1.53 -3.04
C MET A 109 -10.36 0.62 -2.58
N THR A 110 -10.67 -0.29 -1.67
CA THR A 110 -9.75 -1.39 -1.34
C THR A 110 -9.67 -2.38 -2.53
N PRO A 111 -8.51 -3.05 -2.74
CA PRO A 111 -8.36 -3.92 -3.90
C PRO A 111 -9.25 -5.15 -3.87
N GLN A 112 -9.68 -5.60 -2.69
CA GLN A 112 -10.62 -6.71 -2.58
C GLN A 112 -11.99 -6.36 -3.20
N ILE A 113 -12.47 -5.12 -3.00
CA ILE A 113 -13.73 -4.64 -3.57
C ILE A 113 -13.65 -4.60 -5.09
N LEU A 114 -12.57 -4.05 -5.66
CA LEU A 114 -12.38 -4.04 -7.12
C LEU A 114 -12.37 -5.46 -7.67
N LEU A 115 -11.65 -6.37 -7.02
CA LEU A 115 -11.55 -7.76 -7.44
C LEU A 115 -12.91 -8.47 -7.43
N ASP A 116 -13.70 -8.28 -6.38
CA ASP A 116 -15.01 -8.92 -6.26
C ASP A 116 -16.01 -8.32 -7.26
N ALA A 117 -15.96 -7.01 -7.49
CA ALA A 117 -16.82 -6.36 -8.47
C ALA A 117 -16.49 -6.77 -9.92
N LEU A 118 -15.20 -6.98 -10.24
CA LEU A 118 -14.77 -7.56 -11.51
C LEU A 118 -15.22 -9.03 -11.67
N ARG A 119 -15.10 -9.86 -10.62
CA ARG A 119 -15.55 -11.26 -10.65
C ARG A 119 -17.05 -11.42 -10.83
N LYS A 120 -17.82 -10.54 -10.18
CA LYS A 120 -19.29 -10.49 -10.33
C LYS A 120 -19.72 -9.84 -11.66
N ALA A 121 -18.76 -9.40 -12.48
CA ALA A 121 -18.98 -8.68 -13.74
C ALA A 121 -19.81 -7.39 -13.58
N PHE A 122 -19.72 -6.75 -12.40
CA PHE A 122 -20.32 -5.43 -12.16
C PHE A 122 -19.45 -4.31 -12.74
N LEU A 123 -18.13 -4.49 -12.73
CA LEU A 123 -17.17 -3.66 -13.45
C LEU A 123 -16.47 -4.49 -14.53
N SER A 124 -15.98 -3.81 -15.57
CA SER A 124 -15.11 -4.39 -16.57
C SER A 124 -13.87 -3.51 -16.75
N PHE A 125 -12.74 -4.09 -17.15
CA PHE A 125 -11.52 -3.30 -17.41
C PHE A 125 -11.67 -2.35 -18.61
N GLU A 126 -12.61 -2.60 -19.52
CA GLU A 126 -12.86 -1.76 -20.70
C GLU A 126 -13.40 -0.37 -20.33
N MET A 127 -13.99 -0.20 -19.14
CA MET A 127 -14.49 1.08 -18.67
C MET A 127 -13.44 1.88 -17.88
N ILE A 128 -12.36 1.25 -17.44
CA ILE A 128 -11.31 1.88 -16.66
C ILE A 128 -10.32 2.49 -17.64
N TYR A 129 -10.06 3.80 -17.53
CA TYR A 129 -9.04 4.47 -18.34
C TYR A 129 -7.67 4.48 -17.67
N PHE A 130 -7.64 4.68 -16.35
CA PHE A 130 -6.43 4.80 -15.55
C PHE A 130 -6.59 4.09 -14.21
N LEU A 131 -5.64 3.23 -13.87
CA LEU A 131 -5.61 2.44 -12.64
C LEU A 131 -4.41 2.84 -11.79
N ILE A 132 -4.68 3.35 -10.58
CA ILE A 132 -3.65 3.71 -9.60
C ILE A 132 -3.62 2.66 -8.49
N LEU A 133 -2.43 2.13 -8.19
CA LEU A 133 -2.22 1.10 -7.18
C LEU A 133 -1.26 1.63 -6.10
N ASP A 134 -1.79 1.91 -4.91
CA ASP A 134 -0.97 2.31 -3.76
C ASP A 134 -0.46 1.09 -3.00
N GLU A 135 0.76 1.16 -2.47
CA GLU A 135 1.59 0.03 -2.04
C GLU A 135 1.65 -1.05 -3.11
N CYS A 136 1.99 -0.66 -4.35
CA CYS A 136 1.95 -1.56 -5.50
C CYS A 136 2.87 -2.79 -5.33
N HIS A 137 3.89 -2.69 -4.46
CA HIS A 137 4.72 -3.82 -4.04
C HIS A 137 3.89 -4.97 -3.44
N ARG A 138 2.65 -4.76 -3.00
CA ARG A 138 1.80 -5.86 -2.51
C ARG A 138 1.32 -6.79 -3.63
N ALA A 139 1.53 -6.45 -4.91
CA ALA A 139 1.20 -7.30 -6.05
C ALA A 139 2.14 -8.51 -6.18
N SER A 140 2.11 -9.41 -5.20
CA SER A 140 2.81 -10.70 -5.20
C SER A 140 1.92 -11.82 -4.67
N GLY A 141 2.20 -13.05 -5.10
CA GLY A 141 1.48 -14.25 -4.68
C GLY A 141 -0.02 -14.16 -4.93
N ASN A 142 -0.82 -14.42 -3.89
CA ASN A 142 -2.29 -14.43 -3.98
C ASN A 142 -2.94 -13.10 -3.55
N HIS A 143 -2.18 -12.01 -3.45
CA HIS A 143 -2.73 -10.71 -3.08
C HIS A 143 -3.79 -10.23 -4.09
N PRO A 144 -4.85 -9.51 -3.66
CA PRO A 144 -5.89 -9.03 -4.58
C PRO A 144 -5.36 -8.23 -5.78
N TYR A 145 -4.30 -7.42 -5.62
CA TYR A 145 -3.64 -6.75 -6.76
C TYR A 145 -3.16 -7.74 -7.82
N THR A 146 -2.43 -8.79 -7.43
CA THR A 146 -1.95 -9.82 -8.37
C THR A 146 -3.12 -10.49 -9.09
N ARG A 147 -4.21 -10.78 -8.37
CA ARG A 147 -5.41 -11.41 -8.95
C ARG A 147 -6.12 -10.48 -9.92
N ILE A 148 -6.27 -9.19 -9.59
CA ILE A 148 -6.81 -8.17 -10.51
C ILE A 148 -5.99 -8.15 -11.80
N MET A 149 -4.65 -8.12 -11.68
CA MET A 149 -3.79 -8.02 -12.86
C MET A 149 -3.82 -9.29 -13.71
N THR A 150 -3.66 -10.47 -13.10
CA THR A 150 -3.54 -11.75 -13.80
C THR A 150 -4.88 -12.33 -14.27
N GLU A 151 -5.95 -12.17 -13.49
CA GLU A 151 -7.27 -12.72 -13.84
C GLU A 151 -7.99 -11.85 -14.88
N PHE A 152 -7.78 -10.53 -14.86
CA PHE A 152 -8.56 -9.57 -15.65
C PHE A 152 -7.70 -8.67 -16.55
N TYR A 153 -6.81 -7.85 -15.99
CA TYR A 153 -6.07 -6.83 -16.76
C TYR A 153 -5.28 -7.44 -17.93
N HIS A 154 -4.48 -8.47 -17.68
CA HIS A 154 -3.64 -9.11 -18.71
C HIS A 154 -4.43 -9.82 -19.80
N LYS A 155 -5.69 -10.16 -19.52
CA LYS A 155 -6.61 -10.79 -20.48
C LYS A 155 -7.49 -9.76 -21.21
N SER A 156 -7.49 -8.50 -20.76
CA SER A 156 -8.28 -7.44 -21.37
C SER A 156 -7.69 -7.05 -22.73
N ARG A 157 -8.57 -6.76 -23.69
CA ARG A 157 -8.18 -6.19 -24.99
C ARG A 157 -7.82 -4.71 -24.86
N ASN A 158 -8.56 -4.00 -24.01
CA ASN A 158 -8.36 -2.59 -23.71
C ASN A 158 -7.78 -2.49 -22.31
N LYS A 159 -6.46 -2.27 -22.24
CA LYS A 159 -5.74 -2.14 -20.98
C LYS A 159 -5.73 -0.67 -20.54
N PRO A 160 -6.22 -0.31 -19.33
CA PRO A 160 -6.00 1.02 -18.78
C PRO A 160 -4.51 1.28 -18.63
N LYS A 161 -4.14 2.55 -18.55
CA LYS A 161 -2.81 2.91 -18.06
C LYS A 161 -2.72 2.52 -16.58
N VAL A 162 -1.59 1.97 -16.16
CA VAL A 162 -1.35 1.58 -14.77
C VAL A 162 -0.28 2.48 -14.17
N PHE A 163 -0.50 2.95 -12.95
CA PHE A 163 0.47 3.69 -12.15
C PHE A 163 0.54 3.11 -10.75
N GLY A 164 1.72 2.62 -10.35
CA GLY A 164 1.95 2.05 -9.03
C GLY A 164 2.81 2.96 -8.16
N MET A 165 2.40 3.17 -6.91
CA MET A 165 3.18 3.89 -5.91
C MET A 165 3.66 2.94 -4.82
N THR A 166 4.93 3.01 -4.46
CA THR A 166 5.49 2.28 -3.32
C THR A 166 6.75 2.98 -2.81
N ALA A 167 6.98 2.97 -1.51
CA ALA A 167 8.23 3.43 -0.92
C ALA A 167 9.39 2.43 -1.14
N SER A 168 9.07 1.14 -1.28
CA SER A 168 10.04 0.07 -1.57
C SER A 168 9.42 -0.94 -2.55
N PRO A 169 10.07 -1.22 -3.69
CA PRO A 169 9.57 -2.22 -4.63
C PRO A 169 9.93 -3.66 -4.23
N VAL A 170 10.84 -3.85 -3.28
CA VAL A 170 11.34 -5.17 -2.86
C VAL A 170 10.57 -5.64 -1.61
N ILE A 171 10.01 -6.85 -1.67
CA ILE A 171 9.00 -7.35 -0.72
C ILE A 171 9.53 -8.49 0.14
N ARG A 172 10.34 -9.39 -0.44
CA ARG A 172 10.73 -10.62 0.26
C ARG A 172 11.85 -10.34 1.26
N LYS A 173 11.61 -10.74 2.52
CA LYS A 173 12.67 -10.87 3.52
C LYS A 173 13.62 -11.99 3.09
N GLY A 174 14.93 -11.76 3.20
CA GLY A 174 15.94 -12.74 2.80
C GLY A 174 16.53 -12.53 1.41
N VAL A 175 16.38 -11.35 0.81
CA VAL A 175 17.26 -10.91 -0.28
C VAL A 175 18.69 -11.00 0.23
N SER A 176 19.42 -11.95 -0.34
CA SER A 176 20.80 -12.23 0.03
C SER A 176 21.79 -11.69 -1.00
N SER A 177 21.27 -11.33 -2.18
CA SER A 177 22.05 -10.98 -3.36
C SER A 177 21.40 -9.83 -4.15
N VAL A 178 22.16 -9.22 -5.05
CA VAL A 178 21.64 -8.18 -5.96
C VAL A 178 20.70 -8.82 -6.98
N GLU A 179 20.99 -10.06 -7.37
CA GLU A 179 20.24 -10.87 -8.31
C GLU A 179 18.82 -11.15 -7.78
N ASP A 180 18.68 -11.45 -6.49
CA ASP A 180 17.37 -11.67 -5.83
C ASP A 180 16.49 -10.42 -5.86
N CYS A 181 17.12 -9.23 -5.85
CA CYS A 181 16.43 -7.94 -5.96
C CYS A 181 15.96 -7.69 -7.40
N GLU A 182 16.83 -7.91 -8.38
CA GLU A 182 16.52 -7.74 -9.79
C GLU A 182 15.38 -8.66 -10.24
N GLU A 183 15.36 -9.91 -9.76
CA GLU A 183 14.27 -10.85 -10.02
C GLU A 183 12.93 -10.34 -9.46
N GLN A 184 12.92 -9.84 -8.21
CA GLN A 184 11.70 -9.29 -7.60
C GLN A 184 11.18 -8.05 -8.31
N ILE A 185 12.09 -7.16 -8.73
CA ILE A 185 11.74 -5.98 -9.52
C ILE A 185 11.12 -6.42 -10.85
N SER A 186 11.75 -7.35 -11.56
CA SER A 186 11.26 -7.88 -12.85
C SER A 186 9.90 -8.58 -12.70
N GLU A 187 9.71 -9.34 -11.63
CA GLU A 187 8.43 -9.98 -11.31
C GLU A 187 7.33 -8.93 -11.11
N LEU A 188 7.61 -7.88 -10.32
CA LEU A 188 6.66 -6.82 -10.06
C LEU A 188 6.31 -6.03 -11.33
N GLU A 189 7.32 -5.67 -12.13
CA GLU A 189 7.13 -5.00 -13.44
C GLU A 189 6.27 -5.85 -14.38
N GLY A 190 6.54 -7.15 -14.46
CA GLY A 190 5.76 -8.09 -15.26
C GLY A 190 4.31 -8.23 -14.80
N ILE A 191 4.07 -8.28 -13.49
CA ILE A 191 2.71 -8.35 -12.92
C ILE A 191 1.95 -7.07 -13.22
N LEU A 192 2.56 -5.90 -13.02
CA LEU A 192 1.91 -4.60 -13.15
C LEU A 192 1.88 -4.06 -14.58
N ASP A 193 2.56 -4.70 -15.53
CA ASP A 193 2.73 -4.22 -16.91
C ASP A 193 3.25 -2.77 -16.93
N SER A 194 4.23 -2.51 -16.06
CA SER A 194 4.75 -1.18 -15.73
C SER A 194 6.25 -1.23 -15.51
N GLN A 195 6.92 -0.09 -15.60
CA GLN A 195 8.35 0.06 -15.29
C GLN A 195 8.55 0.79 -13.96
N ILE A 196 9.53 0.35 -13.18
CA ILE A 196 9.90 1.01 -11.93
C ILE A 196 10.75 2.23 -12.25
N TYR A 197 10.36 3.36 -11.69
CA TYR A 197 11.11 4.61 -11.77
C TYR A 197 11.49 5.06 -10.36
N THR A 198 12.79 5.34 -10.15
CA THR A 198 13.29 5.89 -8.90
C THR A 198 13.99 7.22 -9.16
N VAL A 199 13.88 8.14 -8.20
CA VAL A 199 14.54 9.45 -8.32
C VAL A 199 16.06 9.26 -8.19
N GLU A 200 16.79 9.59 -9.26
CA GLU A 200 18.26 9.50 -9.32
C GLU A 200 18.94 10.57 -8.45
N ASN A 201 18.47 11.82 -8.52
CA ASN A 201 19.02 12.92 -7.74
C ASN A 201 18.19 13.16 -6.46
N ARG A 202 18.73 12.72 -5.33
CA ARG A 202 18.08 12.84 -4.01
C ARG A 202 18.49 14.07 -3.22
N THR A 203 19.35 14.96 -3.75
CA THR A 203 19.92 16.07 -2.97
C THR A 203 18.86 17.06 -2.47
N GLU A 204 17.84 17.36 -3.27
CA GLU A 204 16.71 18.20 -2.85
C GLU A 204 15.83 17.45 -1.83
N LEU A 205 15.62 16.15 -2.06
CA LEU A 205 14.77 15.30 -1.26
C LEU A 205 15.34 15.04 0.16
N GLU A 206 16.66 14.92 0.29
CA GLU A 206 17.37 14.74 1.56
C GLU A 206 17.16 15.89 2.55
N GLN A 207 16.76 17.08 2.08
CA GLN A 207 16.43 18.22 2.96
C GLN A 207 15.10 18.03 3.68
N PHE A 208 14.20 17.22 3.12
CA PHE A 208 12.85 17.01 3.61
C PHE A 208 12.64 15.61 4.20
N ILE A 209 13.50 14.65 3.87
CA ILE A 209 13.45 13.29 4.43
C ILE A 209 14.28 13.23 5.71
N PRO A 210 13.67 12.94 6.87
CA PRO A 210 14.43 12.69 8.10
C PRO A 210 15.32 11.45 7.91
N SER A 211 16.63 11.63 7.96
CA SER A 211 17.60 10.54 7.88
C SER A 211 17.98 10.06 9.28
N ALA A 212 17.73 8.77 9.56
CA ALA A 212 18.16 8.14 10.80
C ALA A 212 19.59 7.64 10.65
N LYS A 213 20.47 8.01 11.59
CA LYS A 213 21.83 7.48 11.64
C LYS A 213 21.81 6.09 12.28
N GLU A 214 22.02 5.06 11.48
CA GLU A 214 22.17 3.69 11.98
C GLU A 214 23.51 3.52 12.70
N ILE A 215 23.47 2.96 13.91
CA ILE A 215 24.67 2.68 14.71
C ILE A 215 24.62 1.20 15.10
N TYR A 216 25.49 0.41 14.49
CA TYR A 216 25.65 -1.00 14.81
C TYR A 216 26.60 -1.15 15.99
N LYS A 217 26.12 -1.70 17.11
CA LYS A 217 26.94 -2.06 18.26
C LYS A 217 27.02 -3.57 18.36
N PHE A 218 28.18 -4.10 17.98
CA PHE A 218 28.48 -5.51 18.14
C PHE A 218 28.97 -5.74 19.57
N TYR A 219 28.43 -6.77 20.20
CA TYR A 219 28.87 -7.26 21.50
C TYR A 219 29.48 -8.63 21.30
N ASP A 220 30.57 -8.91 21.99
CA ASP A 220 31.11 -10.26 22.01
C ASP A 220 30.01 -11.23 22.49
N PRO A 221 29.86 -12.40 21.85
CA PRO A 221 28.95 -13.42 22.33
C PRO A 221 29.28 -13.66 23.80
N LYS A 222 28.28 -13.54 24.69
CA LYS A 222 28.50 -13.83 26.11
C LYS A 222 29.10 -15.22 26.22
N VAL A 223 30.40 -15.31 26.52
CA VAL A 223 31.01 -16.54 26.99
C VAL A 223 30.28 -16.85 28.28
N SER A 224 29.35 -17.79 28.22
CA SER A 224 28.64 -18.25 29.40
C SER A 224 29.66 -18.96 30.29
N LEU A 225 30.33 -18.19 31.16
CA LEU A 225 31.22 -18.70 32.22
C LEU A 225 30.48 -19.63 33.18
N ASN A 226 29.16 -19.73 33.06
CA ASN A 226 28.33 -20.60 33.85
C ASN A 226 28.29 -22.02 33.25
N LEU A 227 29.47 -22.58 33.00
CA LEU A 227 29.67 -23.99 32.66
C LEU A 227 28.94 -24.88 33.68
N GLU A 228 28.93 -24.47 34.94
CA GLU A 228 28.22 -25.11 36.03
C GLU A 228 26.70 -25.13 35.83
N LEU A 229 26.08 -24.02 35.39
CA LEU A 229 24.66 -24.00 35.03
C LEU A 229 24.38 -24.89 33.82
N LYS A 230 25.24 -24.87 32.80
CA LYS A 230 25.09 -25.73 31.60
C LYS A 230 25.12 -27.21 32.00
N THR A 231 26.07 -27.60 32.85
CA THR A 231 26.19 -28.97 33.36
C THR A 231 25.01 -29.34 34.28
N LYS A 232 24.55 -28.43 35.14
CA LYS A 232 23.37 -28.65 36.00
C LYS A 232 22.10 -28.83 35.18
N VAL A 233 21.87 -28.00 34.17
CA VAL A 233 20.74 -28.13 33.24
C VAL A 233 20.82 -29.45 32.48
N GLN A 234 21.97 -29.80 31.91
CA GLN A 234 22.15 -31.09 31.21
C GLN A 234 21.96 -32.31 32.12
N SER A 235 22.42 -32.23 33.37
CA SER A 235 22.22 -33.29 34.37
C SER A 235 20.74 -33.45 34.75
N LEU A 236 20.01 -32.34 34.91
CA LEU A 236 18.57 -32.37 35.18
C LEU A 236 17.80 -32.93 33.97
N TRP A 237 18.17 -32.54 32.75
CA TRP A 237 17.60 -33.05 31.50
C TRP A 237 17.76 -34.56 31.34
N SER A 238 18.90 -35.10 31.76
CA SER A 238 19.18 -36.54 31.71
C SER A 238 18.31 -37.36 32.68
N LYS A 239 17.79 -36.71 33.73
CA LYS A 239 16.95 -37.33 34.79
C LYS A 239 15.46 -37.21 34.50
N VAL A 240 15.04 -36.32 33.60
CA VAL A 240 13.64 -36.21 33.19
C VAL A 240 13.37 -37.25 32.11
N ASN A 241 12.56 -38.25 32.43
CA ASN A 241 12.14 -39.28 31.48
C ASN A 241 11.01 -38.72 30.59
N ILE A 242 11.38 -37.90 29.60
CA ILE A 242 10.43 -37.34 28.65
C ILE A 242 9.94 -38.46 27.71
N PRO A 243 8.62 -38.73 27.63
CA PRO A 243 8.08 -39.74 26.70
C PRO A 243 8.51 -39.45 25.27
N LYS A 244 8.86 -40.49 24.50
CA LYS A 244 9.46 -40.37 23.16
C LYS A 244 8.71 -39.41 22.20
N HIS A 245 7.40 -39.23 22.34
CA HIS A 245 6.61 -38.33 21.51
C HIS A 245 6.87 -36.83 21.74
N ALA A 246 7.40 -36.44 22.91
CA ALA A 246 7.69 -35.05 23.25
C ALA A 246 9.15 -34.64 22.97
N ARG A 247 9.99 -35.56 22.47
CA ARG A 247 11.40 -35.26 22.11
C ARG A 247 11.53 -34.44 20.82
N THR A 248 10.57 -34.52 19.91
CA THR A 248 10.63 -33.82 18.61
C THR A 248 10.60 -32.29 18.76
N TYR A 249 9.98 -31.77 19.82
CA TYR A 249 9.82 -30.33 20.01
C TYR A 249 11.03 -29.61 20.62
N VAL A 250 12.02 -30.33 21.16
CA VAL A 250 13.12 -29.69 21.90
C VAL A 250 14.48 -29.75 21.18
N GLN A 251 14.64 -30.62 20.19
CA GLN A 251 15.85 -30.57 19.34
C GLN A 251 15.95 -29.22 18.61
N LEU A 252 14.82 -28.59 18.29
CA LEU A 252 14.74 -27.26 17.67
C LEU A 252 15.17 -26.10 18.59
N GLY A 253 15.23 -26.31 19.91
CA GLY A 253 15.60 -25.25 20.86
C GLY A 253 17.10 -25.19 21.20
N VAL A 254 17.91 -26.11 20.69
CA VAL A 254 19.35 -26.21 21.00
C VAL A 254 20.24 -26.02 19.76
N ASP A 255 19.73 -26.31 18.55
CA ASP A 255 20.50 -26.21 17.31
C ASP A 255 20.41 -24.84 16.60
N GLU A 256 19.56 -23.90 17.07
CA GLU A 256 19.52 -22.51 16.57
C GLU A 256 20.63 -21.63 17.18
N TYR A 257 21.90 -22.00 17.01
CA TYR A 257 23.04 -21.07 17.01
C TYR A 257 24.24 -21.73 16.30
N THR A 258 24.04 -22.13 15.05
CA THR A 258 25.15 -22.32 14.12
C THR A 258 24.85 -21.44 12.91
N VAL A 259 25.40 -20.23 12.94
CA VAL A 259 25.48 -19.35 11.76
C VAL A 259 26.55 -19.95 10.86
N THR A 260 26.14 -20.35 9.65
CA THR A 260 26.99 -20.36 8.45
C THR A 260 26.40 -19.38 7.48
#